data_AF-A0A291W3V6-F1
#
_entry.id   AF-A0A291W3V6-F1
#
_cell.length_a   1.000
_cell.length_b   1.000
_cell.length_c   1.000
_cell.angle_alpha   90.00
_cell.angle_beta   90.00
_cell.angle_gamma   90.00
#
_symmetry.space_group_name_H-M   'P 1'
#
loop_
_entity.id
_entity.type
_entity.pdbx_description
1 polymer ?
#
loop_
_entity_poly.entity_id
_entity_poly.type
_entity_poly.pdbx_seq_one_letter_code
_entity_poly.pdbx_strand_id
1 'polypeptide(L)'
;MPTVARAFATAYAEHDAADGGDRSYADAGKRAARLAVGELATDLGQKRPGQEAPWAALRAHQTKQTVKVTSVEVPDGAPAPTPSTAFVRVVYVLTSKPKSGASERRSEQLALRLVHTKFGWRVAELPWA
;
A
#
# COMPACT_ATOMS: atom_id res chain seq x y z
N MET A 1 -10.75 12.30 -3.16
CA MET A 1 -10.20 11.12 -3.88
C MET A 1 -8.68 10.96 -3.66
N PRO A 2 -7.78 11.93 -3.95
CA PRO A 2 -6.32 11.70 -3.87
C PRO A 2 -5.83 11.30 -2.48
N THR A 3 -6.48 11.82 -1.43
CA THR A 3 -6.12 11.54 -0.03
C THR A 3 -6.27 10.06 0.36
N VAL A 4 -7.35 9.38 -0.07
CA VAL A 4 -7.53 7.95 0.27
C VAL A 4 -6.53 7.08 -0.47
N ALA A 5 -6.22 7.41 -1.73
CA ALA A 5 -5.23 6.69 -2.53
C ALA A 5 -3.83 6.80 -1.91
N ARG A 6 -3.43 8.01 -1.50
CA ARG A 6 -2.16 8.26 -0.80
C ARG A 6 -2.09 7.49 0.52
N ALA A 7 -3.13 7.59 1.35
CA ALA A 7 -3.17 6.94 2.64
C ALA A 7 -3.14 5.41 2.50
N PHE A 8 -3.86 4.85 1.52
CA PHE A 8 -3.87 3.43 1.26
C PHE A 8 -2.49 2.94 0.82
N ALA A 9 -1.87 3.58 -0.19
CA ALA A 9 -0.56 3.18 -0.67
C ALA A 9 0.50 3.24 0.43
N THR A 10 0.46 4.30 1.26
CA THR A 10 1.34 4.43 2.43
C THR A 10 1.13 3.27 3.40
N ALA A 11 -0.11 3.04 3.85
CA ALA A 11 -0.40 1.97 4.80
C ALA A 11 -0.08 0.57 4.27
N TYR A 12 -0.23 0.35 2.96
CA TYR A 12 -0.01 -0.93 2.28
C TYR A 12 1.47 -1.26 2.10
N ALA A 13 2.30 -0.26 1.78
CA ALA A 13 3.72 -0.47 1.46
C ALA A 13 4.67 -0.18 2.63
N GLU A 14 4.21 0.48 3.70
CA GLU A 14 5.03 0.66 4.90
C GLU A 14 5.05 -0.59 5.79
N HIS A 15 6.27 -1.01 6.13
CA HIS A 15 6.55 -2.13 7.04
C HIS A 15 7.56 -1.68 8.08
N ASP A 16 7.27 -1.90 9.36
CA ASP A 16 8.25 -1.71 10.43
C ASP A 16 8.71 -3.08 10.94
N ALA A 17 9.74 -3.65 10.32
CA ALA A 17 10.29 -4.93 10.76
C ALA A 17 11.29 -4.77 11.93
N ALA A 18 11.37 -3.63 12.60
CA ALA A 18 12.19 -3.50 13.81
C ALA A 18 11.54 -4.15 15.02
N ASP A 19 12.30 -4.35 16.10
CA ASP A 19 11.76 -4.89 17.34
C ASP A 19 10.70 -3.94 17.93
N GLY A 20 9.52 -4.48 18.22
CA GLY A 20 8.35 -3.70 18.64
C GLY A 20 7.51 -3.11 17.51
N GLY A 21 7.91 -3.31 16.25
CA GLY A 21 7.14 -2.93 15.06
C GLY A 21 6.08 -3.96 14.66
N ASP A 22 5.88 -4.10 13.35
CA ASP A 22 5.00 -5.08 12.74
C ASP A 22 5.41 -6.50 13.11
N ARG A 23 4.42 -7.36 13.34
CA ARG A 23 4.62 -8.77 13.68
C ARG A 23 4.71 -9.64 12.42
N SER A 24 4.13 -9.16 11.33
CA SER A 24 4.12 -9.84 10.04
C SER A 24 3.90 -8.84 8.90
N TYR A 25 4.23 -9.25 7.67
CA TYR A 25 3.91 -8.51 6.45
C TYR A 25 2.41 -8.15 6.35
N ALA A 26 1.53 -9.02 6.87
CA ALA A 26 0.09 -8.82 6.82
C ALA A 26 -0.39 -7.65 7.70
N ASP A 27 0.42 -7.14 8.63
CA ASP A 27 0.01 -6.01 9.49
C ASP A 27 -0.13 -4.70 8.68
N ALA A 28 0.71 -4.50 7.66
CA ALA A 28 0.52 -3.45 6.66
C ALA A 28 -0.81 -3.61 5.92
N GLY A 29 -1.12 -4.84 5.50
CA GLY A 29 -2.39 -5.20 4.88
C GLY A 29 -3.60 -4.87 5.77
N LYS A 30 -3.55 -5.20 7.07
CA LYS A 30 -4.61 -4.84 8.04
C LYS A 30 -4.79 -3.34 8.21
N ARG A 31 -3.70 -2.54 8.15
CA ARG A 31 -3.80 -1.08 8.16
C ARG A 31 -4.48 -0.59 6.89
N ALA A 32 -4.05 -1.07 5.72
CA ALA A 32 -4.60 -0.69 4.42
C ALA A 32 -6.08 -1.10 4.27
N ALA A 33 -6.48 -2.24 4.83
CA ALA A 33 -7.86 -2.75 4.81
C ALA A 33 -8.89 -1.74 5.36
N ARG A 34 -8.50 -0.88 6.31
CA ARG A 34 -9.37 0.17 6.88
C ARG A 34 -9.77 1.25 5.86
N LEU A 35 -9.04 1.33 4.76
CA LEU A 35 -9.25 2.28 3.66
C LEU A 35 -9.86 1.58 2.42
N ALA A 36 -10.06 0.26 2.49
CA ALA A 36 -10.64 -0.55 1.45
C ALA A 36 -12.11 -0.90 1.73
N VAL A 37 -12.78 -1.48 0.72
CA VAL A 37 -14.15 -2.01 0.80
C VAL A 37 -14.27 -3.31 0.01
N GLY A 38 -15.35 -4.05 0.26
CA GLY A 38 -15.62 -5.32 -0.40
C GLY A 38 -14.59 -6.39 -0.07
N GLU A 39 -14.41 -7.35 -0.97
CA GLU A 39 -13.47 -8.47 -0.82
C GLU A 39 -12.03 -8.01 -0.56
N LEU A 40 -11.59 -6.91 -1.18
CA LEU A 40 -10.25 -6.38 -0.96
C LEU A 40 -9.98 -6.08 0.52
N ALA A 41 -10.97 -5.54 1.25
CA ALA A 41 -10.78 -5.26 2.68
C ALA A 41 -10.57 -6.54 3.50
N THR A 42 -11.25 -7.63 3.10
CA THR A 42 -11.10 -8.95 3.72
C THR A 42 -9.74 -9.56 3.39
N ASP A 43 -9.37 -9.58 2.11
CA ASP A 43 -8.15 -10.23 1.60
C ASP A 43 -6.87 -9.59 2.12
N LEU A 44 -6.87 -8.26 2.25
CA LEU A 44 -5.70 -7.51 2.74
C LEU A 44 -5.34 -7.88 4.19
N GLY A 45 -6.32 -8.22 5.02
CA GLY A 45 -6.10 -8.61 6.41
C GLY A 45 -5.54 -10.01 6.58
N GLN A 46 -5.59 -10.83 5.53
CA GLN A 46 -5.16 -12.22 5.56
C GLN A 46 -3.66 -12.36 5.27
N LYS A 47 -3.04 -13.36 5.91
CA LYS A 47 -1.69 -13.78 5.56
C LYS A 47 -1.74 -14.50 4.21
N ARG A 48 -1.03 -13.98 3.20
CA ARG A 48 -1.03 -14.53 1.84
C ARG A 48 0.22 -15.38 1.58
N PRO A 49 0.11 -16.46 0.79
CA PRO A 49 1.29 -17.19 0.31
C PRO A 49 2.30 -16.25 -0.35
N GLY A 50 3.59 -16.50 -0.16
CA GLY A 50 4.67 -15.68 -0.73
C GLY A 50 5.10 -14.47 0.11
N GLN A 51 4.42 -14.14 1.20
CA GLN A 51 4.79 -13.03 2.09
C GLN A 51 5.89 -13.38 3.11
N GLU A 52 6.16 -14.67 3.34
CA GLU A 52 7.10 -15.10 4.39
C GLU A 52 8.55 -14.78 4.05
N ALA A 53 8.98 -15.06 2.83
CA ALA A 53 10.35 -14.76 2.37
C ALA A 53 10.68 -13.25 2.40
N PRO A 54 9.86 -12.34 1.83
CA PRO A 54 10.14 -10.91 1.92
C PRO A 54 10.07 -10.40 3.37
N TRP A 55 9.16 -10.93 4.20
CA TRP A 55 9.11 -10.58 5.62
C TRP A 55 10.38 -11.00 6.37
N ALA A 56 10.85 -12.23 6.15
CA ALA A 56 12.07 -12.74 6.76
C ALA A 56 13.28 -11.89 6.38
N ALA A 57 13.39 -11.46 5.11
CA ALA A 57 14.45 -10.57 4.66
C ALA A 57 14.42 -9.21 5.37
N LEU A 58 13.23 -8.61 5.56
CA LEU A 58 13.11 -7.35 6.31
C LEU A 58 13.48 -7.53 7.78
N ARG A 59 12.99 -8.60 8.43
CA ARG A 59 13.24 -8.91 9.85
C ARG A 59 14.72 -9.21 10.13
N ALA A 60 15.42 -9.90 9.23
CA ALA A 60 16.83 -10.22 9.38
C ALA A 60 17.70 -8.97 9.61
N HIS A 61 17.29 -7.82 9.04
CA HIS A 61 17.98 -6.54 9.17
C HIS A 61 17.22 -5.50 10.00
N GLN A 62 16.12 -5.90 10.66
CA GLN A 62 15.22 -4.99 11.40
C GLN A 62 14.84 -3.76 10.56
N THR A 63 14.50 -3.99 9.29
CA THR A 63 14.32 -2.94 8.30
C THR A 63 13.02 -2.19 8.50
N LYS A 64 13.09 -0.85 8.43
CA LYS A 64 11.92 0.02 8.34
C LYS A 64 11.74 0.49 6.92
N GLN A 65 10.57 0.22 6.35
CA GLN A 65 10.16 0.71 5.04
C GLN A 65 9.18 1.87 5.22
N THR A 66 9.54 3.02 4.64
CA THR A 66 8.73 4.24 4.70
C THR A 66 8.41 4.73 3.30
N VAL A 67 7.24 5.33 3.14
CA VAL A 67 6.70 5.70 1.82
C VAL A 67 6.60 7.21 1.70
N LYS A 68 7.10 7.77 0.60
CA LYS A 68 6.82 9.14 0.19
C LYS A 68 6.08 9.14 -1.14
N VAL A 69 4.78 9.40 -1.10
CA VAL A 69 3.96 9.50 -2.33
C VAL A 69 4.32 10.76 -3.11
N THR A 70 4.79 10.59 -4.34
CA THR A 70 5.20 11.67 -5.24
C THR A 70 4.03 12.15 -6.11
N SER A 71 3.25 11.25 -6.70
CA SER A 71 2.08 11.62 -7.51
C SER A 71 0.89 10.68 -7.31
N VAL A 72 -0.30 11.20 -7.63
CA VAL A 72 -1.51 10.41 -7.83
C VAL A 72 -2.16 10.92 -9.08
N GLU A 73 -2.29 10.05 -10.08
CA GLU A 73 -2.73 10.41 -11.42
C GLU A 73 -3.70 9.36 -11.98
N VAL A 74 -4.50 9.76 -12.95
CA VAL A 74 -5.34 8.83 -13.72
C VAL A 74 -4.45 8.24 -14.82
N PRO A 75 -4.25 6.91 -14.90
CA PRO A 75 -3.40 6.32 -15.94
C PRO A 75 -3.92 6.61 -17.34
N ASP A 76 -3.03 6.72 -18.31
CA ASP A 76 -3.40 6.79 -19.73
C ASP A 76 -4.23 5.55 -20.11
N GLY A 77 -5.33 5.78 -20.84
CA GLY A 77 -6.26 4.73 -21.25
C GLY A 77 -7.24 4.26 -20.16
N ALA A 78 -7.12 4.75 -18.92
CA ALA A 78 -8.14 4.50 -17.90
C ALA A 78 -9.41 5.32 -18.18
N PRO A 79 -10.60 4.81 -17.84
CA PRO A 79 -11.83 5.59 -17.91
C PRO A 79 -11.73 6.89 -17.10
N ALA A 80 -12.30 7.96 -17.62
CA ALA A 80 -12.37 9.23 -16.89
C ALA A 80 -13.05 9.02 -15.52
N PRO A 81 -12.55 9.66 -14.44
CA PRO A 81 -13.19 9.59 -13.14
C PRO A 81 -14.65 10.06 -13.20
N THR A 82 -15.53 9.32 -12.56
CA THR A 82 -16.92 9.70 -12.35
C THR A 82 -17.13 10.13 -10.89
N PRO A 83 -18.30 10.68 -10.52
CA PRO A 83 -18.61 10.98 -9.12
C PRO A 83 -18.55 9.76 -8.19
N SER A 84 -18.66 8.53 -8.73
CA SER A 84 -18.74 7.30 -7.95
C SER A 84 -17.54 6.37 -8.10
N THR A 85 -16.74 6.51 -9.15
CA THR A 85 -15.65 5.58 -9.48
C THR A 85 -14.46 6.32 -10.04
N ALA A 86 -13.25 5.88 -9.70
CA ALA A 86 -12.03 6.37 -10.33
C ALA A 86 -10.95 5.30 -10.38
N PHE A 87 -10.11 5.34 -11.42
CA PHE A 87 -8.90 4.54 -11.52
C PHE A 87 -7.70 5.46 -11.36
N VAL A 88 -6.81 5.13 -10.44
CA VAL A 88 -5.64 5.97 -10.15
C VAL A 88 -4.37 5.13 -10.07
N ARG A 89 -3.25 5.73 -10.46
CA ARG A 89 -1.89 5.26 -10.20
C ARG A 89 -1.29 6.15 -9.13
N VAL A 90 -0.80 5.53 -8.07
CA VAL A 90 -0.05 6.20 -7.01
C VAL A 90 1.42 5.89 -7.22
N VAL A 91 2.23 6.91 -7.47
CA VAL A 91 3.68 6.77 -7.60
C VAL A 91 4.32 7.20 -6.28
N TYR A 92 5.26 6.41 -5.76
CA TYR A 92 5.91 6.70 -4.50
C TYR A 92 7.38 6.27 -4.49
N VAL A 93 8.14 6.89 -3.58
CA VAL A 93 9.49 6.45 -3.24
C VAL A 93 9.39 5.61 -1.96
N LEU A 94 9.80 4.35 -2.06
CA LEU A 94 9.97 3.45 -0.94
C LEU A 94 11.40 3.58 -0.42
N THR A 95 11.55 3.95 0.85
CA THR A 95 12.86 3.99 1.51
C THR A 95 12.95 2.81 2.48
N SER A 96 13.87 1.89 2.21
CA SER A 96 14.20 0.76 3.09
C SER A 96 15.42 1.12 3.92
N LYS A 97 15.22 1.28 5.23
CA LYS A 97 16.27 1.61 6.19
C LYS A 97 16.52 0.40 7.12
N PRO A 98 17.61 -0.36 6.92
CA PRO A 98 18.01 -1.39 7.88
C PRO A 98 18.48 -0.75 9.19
N LYS A 99 18.54 -1.54 10.28
CA LYS A 99 19.09 -1.08 11.56
C LYS A 99 20.53 -0.59 11.46
N SER A 100 21.33 -1.25 10.62
CA SER A 100 22.72 -0.92 10.34
C SER A 100 22.99 -0.94 8.84
N GLY A 101 23.81 0.00 8.37
CA GLY A 101 24.18 0.12 6.96
C GLY A 101 23.41 1.21 6.23
N ALA A 102 23.55 1.22 4.90
CA ALA A 102 22.96 2.25 4.04
C ALA A 102 21.46 2.04 3.86
N SER A 103 20.72 3.14 3.73
CA SER A 103 19.33 3.09 3.29
C SER A 103 19.27 2.96 1.77
N GLU A 104 18.33 2.16 1.28
CA GLU A 104 18.02 2.04 -0.13
C GLU A 104 16.74 2.81 -0.46
N ARG A 105 16.67 3.39 -1.66
CA ARG A 105 15.47 4.05 -2.18
C ARG A 105 15.09 3.43 -3.52
N ARG A 106 13.81 3.13 -3.69
CA ARG A 106 13.25 2.63 -4.95
C ARG A 106 12.01 3.44 -5.30
N SER A 107 11.83 3.70 -6.59
CA SER A 107 10.58 4.26 -7.12
C SER A 107 9.64 3.10 -7.43
N GLU A 108 8.44 3.17 -6.88
CA GLU A 108 7.39 2.17 -7.06
C GLU A 108 6.07 2.84 -7.43
N GLN A 109 5.12 2.01 -7.85
CA GLN A 109 3.79 2.46 -8.22
C GLN A 109 2.75 1.43 -7.84
N LEU A 110 1.55 1.91 -7.50
CA LEU A 110 0.41 1.10 -7.15
C LEU A 110 -0.83 1.60 -7.89
N ALA A 111 -1.50 0.70 -8.60
CA ALA A 111 -2.76 1.01 -9.23
C ALA A 111 -3.94 0.63 -8.36
N LEU A 112 -4.92 1.53 -8.29
CA LEU A 112 -6.07 1.42 -7.42
C LEU A 112 -7.34 1.70 -8.21
N ARG A 113 -8.37 0.89 -7.98
CA ARG A 113 -9.74 1.29 -8.28
C ARG A 113 -10.39 1.84 -7.02
N LEU A 114 -10.96 3.03 -7.12
CA LEU A 114 -11.65 3.72 -6.04
C LEU A 114 -13.14 3.75 -6.31
N VAL A 115 -13.93 3.63 -5.23
CA VAL A 115 -15.38 3.83 -5.27
C VAL A 115 -15.81 4.81 -4.19
N HIS A 116 -16.81 5.63 -4.48
CA HIS A 116 -17.42 6.55 -3.52
C HIS A 116 -18.53 5.83 -2.76
N THR A 117 -18.43 5.80 -1.44
CA THR A 117 -19.41 5.16 -0.54
C THR A 117 -20.07 6.21 0.34
N LYS A 118 -21.06 5.80 1.15
CA LYS A 118 -21.64 6.67 2.20
C LYS A 118 -20.60 7.17 3.24
N PHE A 119 -19.44 6.52 3.34
CA PHE A 119 -18.32 6.89 4.21
C PHE A 119 -17.18 7.61 3.47
N GLY A 120 -17.45 8.10 2.26
CA GLY A 120 -16.48 8.70 1.36
C GLY A 120 -15.79 7.68 0.44
N TRP A 121 -14.73 8.14 -0.22
CA TRP A 121 -13.93 7.31 -1.14
C TRP A 121 -13.22 6.17 -0.41
N ARG A 122 -13.19 5.00 -1.03
CA ARG A 122 -12.53 3.77 -0.56
C ARG A 122 -11.87 3.03 -1.72
N VAL A 123 -10.85 2.23 -1.43
CA VAL A 123 -10.20 1.36 -2.41
C VAL A 123 -11.03 0.08 -2.56
N ALA A 124 -11.49 -0.20 -3.78
CA ALA A 124 -12.25 -1.41 -4.06
C ALA A 124 -11.37 -2.56 -4.55
N GLU A 125 -10.35 -2.25 -5.37
CA GLU A 125 -9.54 -3.28 -6.04
C GLU A 125 -8.09 -2.80 -6.24
N LEU A 126 -7.20 -3.78 -6.37
CA LEU A 126 -5.82 -3.64 -6.82
C LEU A 126 -5.68 -4.30 -8.20
N PRO A 127 -5.95 -3.58 -9.30
CA PRO A 127 -6.17 -4.22 -10.61
C PRO A 127 -4.94 -4.95 -11.16
N TRP A 128 -3.74 -4.63 -10.66
CA TRP A 128 -2.46 -5.16 -11.15
C TRP A 128 -1.45 -5.40 -10.00
N ALA A 129 -1.92 -5.82 -8.82
CA ALA A 129 -1.05 -6.14 -7.68
C ALA A 129 -0.44 -7.54 -7.72
#